data_AF-A0A9D7CSA8-F1
#
_entry.id   AF-A0A9D7CSA8-F1
#
_cell.length_a   1.000
_cell.length_b   1.000
_cell.length_c   1.000
_cell.angle_alpha   90.00
_cell.angle_beta   90.00
_cell.angle_gamma   90.00
#
_symmetry.space_group_name_H-M   'P 1'
#
loop_
_entity.id
_entity.type
_entity.pdbx_description
1 polymer ?
#
loop_
_entity_poly.entity_id
_entity_poly.type
_entity_poly.pdbx_seq_one_letter_code
_entity_poly.pdbx_strand_id
1 'polypeptide(L)'
;MALTSVSLAACQLLSGVGDLRVVDDPPRDAATSLDATGVAADGAPLDGAGASDGSASEAATDAASDDAGPGTGDATVTDASPGTDGGDGGAADANVTDGGVDATDGNAGDGGDGGLACDPFAGSDGGAGTTTGLVALYRGDGTDWAPNPVAATQVDNVTLGPDRFGRLCAGQYNGTSSRIKVSGLAKLPINDADRTFTAWIKTTTPVASIVNWGRAASVSGGPPAATAGERSGLLIRTERVLFAGESPNPPQFDLEGGDPAANGVWHLFGASYAQATRTVTIYEDGVAISALVLPTAIHTVGNDLQIGRAPEPRTVPEFFSGSIDEVRVYGRVLSGPEMLALYHDRGFFPVEGLVGHYRGDGVDRSPSPVAATAPLAGNAVPDRQGVANQARAYIASSTQALTVPSQAKLPQGNADRTLSAWIHVPSTGGDMGVVNWGSSVIGRRSGLLVGYDTFHAGGPAWYAAFAGQAADLRAYPASFTTGKWMHLAATYDHRGTAVLYLNDAQVALGGLGPSAAVLNTDATLPMYIGRSPDLAGVPHEFFNGAIDDVRVFGRTLTRGEVRALVHERGYNPL
;
A
#
# COMPACT_ATOMS: atom_id res chain seq x y z
N MET A 1 -52.45 12.55 31.45
CA MET A 1 -52.49 13.82 32.22
C MET A 1 -51.05 14.13 32.62
N ALA A 2 -50.57 15.36 32.39
CA ALA A 2 -49.22 15.87 32.73
C ALA A 2 -48.00 14.98 32.39
N LEU A 3 -47.28 15.34 31.32
CA LEU A 3 -45.85 15.09 31.15
C LEU A 3 -45.09 16.40 31.43
N THR A 4 -43.90 16.29 32.02
CA THR A 4 -42.91 17.36 32.27
C THR A 4 -41.52 16.69 32.15
N SER A 5 -40.66 17.03 31.20
CA SER A 5 -39.84 18.27 31.06
C SER A 5 -38.74 18.34 32.14
N VAL A 6 -37.52 18.86 31.92
CA VAL A 6 -36.87 19.64 30.84
C VAL A 6 -35.36 19.23 30.81
N SER A 7 -34.47 19.55 29.85
CA SER A 7 -34.50 20.31 28.58
C SER A 7 -33.28 19.92 27.69
N LEU A 8 -33.23 20.42 26.44
CA LEU A 8 -31.97 20.78 25.77
C LEU A 8 -32.19 22.09 24.98
N ALA A 9 -31.25 23.04 25.06
CA ALA A 9 -31.46 24.39 24.53
C ALA A 9 -30.90 24.57 23.11
N ALA A 10 -31.63 25.31 22.27
CA ALA A 10 -31.16 25.82 20.98
C ALA A 10 -30.85 27.32 21.08
N CYS A 11 -30.08 27.84 20.13
CA CYS A 11 -29.99 29.28 19.88
C CYS A 11 -30.26 29.54 18.38
N GLN A 12 -31.07 30.56 18.09
CA GLN A 12 -31.52 30.91 16.74
C GLN A 12 -30.91 32.24 16.29
N LEU A 13 -31.10 32.58 15.01
CA LEU A 13 -31.56 33.87 14.42
C LEU A 13 -31.22 33.79 12.91
N LEU A 14 -31.95 34.39 11.96
CA LEU A 14 -33.08 35.33 12.01
C LEU A 14 -34.05 35.03 10.84
N SER A 15 -35.26 35.61 10.86
CA SER A 15 -36.37 35.31 9.94
C SER A 15 -36.59 36.33 8.81
N GLY A 16 -37.22 35.87 7.73
CA GLY A 16 -37.86 36.68 6.68
C GLY A 16 -38.95 35.87 5.97
N VAL A 17 -40.13 36.45 5.74
CA VAL A 17 -41.33 35.75 5.24
C VAL A 17 -42.00 36.55 4.12
N GLY A 18 -42.53 35.87 3.10
CA GLY A 18 -43.33 36.50 2.04
C GLY A 18 -43.83 35.51 0.98
N ASP A 19 -45.06 35.01 1.16
CA ASP A 19 -45.78 34.20 0.16
C ASP A 19 -46.33 35.08 -0.99
N LEU A 20 -46.46 34.53 -2.22
CA LEU A 20 -47.70 33.86 -2.68
C LEU A 20 -47.85 33.76 -4.22
N ARG A 21 -48.15 32.53 -4.70
CA ARG A 21 -48.88 32.15 -5.96
C ARG A 21 -48.23 32.26 -7.35
N VAL A 22 -48.82 31.46 -8.25
CA VAL A 22 -48.47 31.15 -9.65
C VAL A 22 -49.72 31.36 -10.53
N VAL A 23 -49.58 31.83 -11.78
CA VAL A 23 -50.57 31.72 -12.87
C VAL A 23 -49.88 31.66 -14.25
N ASP A 24 -50.48 30.88 -15.15
CA ASP A 24 -50.19 30.54 -16.56
C ASP A 24 -50.13 31.74 -17.57
N ASP A 25 -49.54 31.68 -18.78
CA ASP A 25 -48.43 30.86 -19.35
C ASP A 25 -47.79 31.51 -20.64
N PRO A 26 -48.14 31.23 -21.93
CA PRO A 26 -47.20 31.37 -23.08
C PRO A 26 -47.72 32.26 -24.28
N PRO A 27 -47.17 32.19 -25.52
CA PRO A 27 -45.79 32.42 -26.00
C PRO A 27 -45.72 33.47 -27.16
N ARG A 28 -44.55 33.72 -27.78
CA ARG A 28 -44.41 34.23 -29.16
C ARG A 28 -43.15 33.74 -29.89
N ASP A 29 -43.29 33.43 -31.17
CA ASP A 29 -42.24 33.01 -32.09
C ASP A 29 -41.44 34.18 -32.70
N ALA A 30 -40.20 33.88 -33.15
CA ALA A 30 -39.80 34.06 -34.54
C ALA A 30 -38.44 33.40 -34.81
N ALA A 31 -38.30 32.70 -35.94
CA ALA A 31 -37.03 32.17 -36.42
C ALA A 31 -36.60 32.90 -37.72
N THR A 32 -35.30 32.93 -37.99
CA THR A 32 -34.77 33.04 -39.37
C THR A 32 -33.39 32.39 -39.44
N SER A 33 -33.20 31.53 -40.44
CA SER A 33 -31.89 31.04 -40.86
C SER A 33 -31.41 31.82 -42.08
N LEU A 34 -30.11 31.77 -42.35
CA LEU A 34 -29.53 32.08 -43.66
C LEU A 34 -28.23 31.30 -43.84
N ASP A 35 -28.09 30.67 -45.01
CA ASP A 35 -26.93 29.87 -45.45
C ASP A 35 -26.56 30.32 -46.87
N ALA A 36 -25.25 30.46 -47.15
CA ALA A 36 -24.71 30.98 -48.41
C ALA A 36 -23.21 30.66 -48.62
N THR A 37 -22.91 29.39 -48.88
CA THR A 37 -21.98 28.85 -49.90
C THR A 37 -20.92 29.76 -50.60
N GLY A 38 -19.69 29.23 -50.75
CA GLY A 38 -18.63 29.70 -51.69
C GLY A 38 -17.25 29.89 -51.01
N VAL A 39 -16.22 29.04 -51.11
CA VAL A 39 -15.50 28.34 -52.21
C VAL A 39 -14.34 29.15 -52.84
N ALA A 40 -13.11 28.61 -52.69
CA ALA A 40 -11.84 28.93 -53.39
C ALA A 40 -11.17 30.32 -53.13
N ALA A 41 -9.85 30.50 -53.27
CA ALA A 41 -8.67 29.60 -53.21
C ALA A 41 -7.35 30.42 -53.16
N ASP A 42 -6.25 29.78 -52.74
CA ASP A 42 -4.82 30.14 -52.93
C ASP A 42 -4.27 31.53 -52.48
N GLY A 43 -2.94 31.61 -52.31
CA GLY A 43 -2.21 32.89 -52.40
C GLY A 43 -1.27 33.31 -51.24
N ALA A 44 -0.21 32.53 -50.99
CA ALA A 44 1.07 33.08 -50.50
C ALA A 44 2.05 33.20 -51.69
N PRO A 45 3.21 33.92 -51.60
CA PRO A 45 3.78 34.65 -50.46
C PRO A 45 4.17 36.12 -50.80
N LEU A 46 4.75 36.84 -49.83
CA LEU A 46 5.72 37.92 -50.09
C LEU A 46 6.80 37.95 -49.00
N ASP A 47 8.07 38.04 -49.42
CA ASP A 47 9.22 38.33 -48.56
C ASP A 47 9.30 39.83 -48.22
N GLY A 48 9.95 40.15 -47.09
CA GLY A 48 10.23 41.54 -46.68
C GLY A 48 11.31 41.62 -45.61
N ALA A 49 12.57 41.75 -46.02
CA ALA A 49 13.70 41.85 -45.10
C ALA A 49 13.81 43.25 -44.44
N GLY A 50 14.27 43.27 -43.18
CA GLY A 50 14.63 44.50 -42.45
C GLY A 50 15.57 44.17 -41.29
N ALA A 51 16.66 44.93 -41.15
CA ALA A 51 17.72 44.66 -40.17
C ALA A 51 18.19 45.94 -39.45
N SER A 52 18.50 45.80 -38.16
CA SER A 52 19.18 46.70 -37.21
C SER A 52 19.43 45.82 -35.97
N ASP A 53 20.64 45.66 -35.41
CA ASP A 53 21.51 46.61 -34.71
C ASP A 53 20.87 47.23 -33.43
N GLY A 54 21.58 47.48 -32.32
CA GLY A 54 22.96 47.14 -31.91
C GLY A 54 23.00 46.32 -30.59
N SER A 55 24.11 45.71 -30.14
CA SER A 55 25.31 46.31 -29.49
C SER A 55 25.04 47.13 -28.21
N ALA A 56 25.79 47.05 -27.11
CA ALA A 56 26.80 46.09 -26.63
C ALA A 56 27.21 46.46 -25.18
N SER A 57 27.73 45.52 -24.38
CA SER A 57 28.69 45.84 -23.30
C SER A 57 29.50 44.62 -22.83
N GLU A 58 30.78 44.60 -23.17
CA GLU A 58 31.84 43.88 -22.44
C GLU A 58 32.19 44.70 -21.15
N ALA A 59 33.06 44.32 -20.19
CA ALA A 59 33.99 43.20 -20.05
C ALA A 59 34.40 43.03 -18.55
N ALA A 60 35.45 42.20 -18.33
CA ALA A 60 36.44 42.29 -17.25
C ALA A 60 36.15 41.55 -15.91
N THR A 61 37.10 40.86 -15.27
CA THR A 61 38.51 40.54 -15.65
C THR A 61 39.02 39.26 -14.97
N ASP A 62 40.11 38.70 -15.51
CA ASP A 62 40.85 37.53 -15.01
C ASP A 62 41.93 37.89 -13.95
N ALA A 63 42.28 36.94 -13.07
CA ALA A 63 43.44 36.97 -12.17
C ALA A 63 43.71 35.57 -11.57
N ALA A 64 44.98 35.13 -11.51
CA ALA A 64 45.38 33.75 -11.16
C ALA A 64 46.45 33.65 -10.05
N SER A 65 46.50 32.49 -9.36
CA SER A 65 47.57 31.95 -8.49
C SER A 65 47.01 30.70 -7.75
N ASP A 66 47.76 29.65 -7.38
CA ASP A 66 49.17 29.30 -7.60
C ASP A 66 49.37 27.75 -7.50
N ASP A 67 50.56 27.26 -7.86
CA ASP A 67 50.95 25.83 -7.88
C ASP A 67 51.69 25.37 -6.59
N ALA A 68 51.48 24.12 -6.16
CA ALA A 68 52.31 23.41 -5.17
C ALA A 68 52.14 21.88 -5.26
N GLY A 69 53.27 21.15 -5.31
CA GLY A 69 53.33 19.71 -5.60
C GLY A 69 53.16 18.72 -4.41
N PRO A 70 53.39 17.41 -4.65
CA PRO A 70 52.88 16.31 -3.82
C PRO A 70 53.85 15.73 -2.78
N GLY A 71 53.32 14.92 -1.85
CA GLY A 71 54.08 14.13 -0.86
C GLY A 71 53.88 12.62 -1.03
N THR A 72 54.95 11.85 -0.80
CA THR A 72 55.05 10.39 -1.05
C THR A 72 54.84 9.53 0.19
N GLY A 73 54.39 8.28 0.01
CA GLY A 73 54.34 7.25 1.07
C GLY A 73 54.30 5.83 0.51
N ASP A 74 55.48 5.25 0.24
CA ASP A 74 55.66 3.87 -0.22
C ASP A 74 55.86 2.91 0.96
N ALA A 75 55.20 1.75 0.90
CA ALA A 75 55.59 0.51 1.57
C ALA A 75 55.00 -0.68 0.80
N THR A 76 55.84 -1.62 0.36
CA THR A 76 55.51 -2.74 -0.53
C THR A 76 56.00 -4.08 0.07
N VAL A 77 55.77 -5.21 -0.63
CA VAL A 77 56.43 -6.55 -0.43
C VAL A 77 55.89 -7.35 0.80
N THR A 78 55.54 -8.65 0.75
CA THR A 78 55.59 -9.72 -0.30
C THR A 78 54.45 -10.75 -0.17
N ASP A 79 54.25 -11.50 -1.25
CA ASP A 79 53.60 -12.83 -1.33
C ASP A 79 54.45 -13.97 -0.72
N ALA A 80 53.80 -15.03 -0.19
CA ALA A 80 54.26 -16.43 -0.22
C ALA A 80 53.18 -17.42 0.29
N SER A 81 53.13 -18.62 -0.31
CA SER A 81 52.41 -19.83 0.16
C SER A 81 53.15 -21.09 -0.33
N PRO A 82 52.72 -22.33 -0.05
CA PRO A 82 52.65 -22.97 1.27
C PRO A 82 53.37 -24.36 1.32
N GLY A 83 53.44 -25.00 2.51
CA GLY A 83 53.93 -26.38 2.72
C GLY A 83 54.54 -26.59 4.12
N THR A 84 54.70 -27.80 4.68
CA THR A 84 54.35 -29.19 4.26
C THR A 84 54.21 -30.11 5.49
N ASP A 85 53.40 -31.18 5.36
CA ASP A 85 53.47 -32.53 5.96
C ASP A 85 53.92 -32.81 7.42
N GLY A 86 53.09 -33.62 8.12
CA GLY A 86 53.56 -34.85 8.78
C GLY A 86 53.42 -34.97 10.31
N GLY A 87 52.97 -36.14 10.82
CA GLY A 87 53.15 -36.52 12.24
C GLY A 87 52.02 -37.29 12.94
N ASP A 88 51.82 -38.55 12.53
CA ASP A 88 50.95 -39.60 13.11
C ASP A 88 50.98 -39.79 14.66
N GLY A 89 49.95 -40.42 15.25
CA GLY A 89 49.92 -40.90 16.64
C GLY A 89 48.58 -40.74 17.39
N GLY A 90 47.64 -41.70 17.24
CA GLY A 90 46.27 -41.60 17.81
C GLY A 90 45.94 -42.43 19.06
N ALA A 91 44.82 -42.11 19.72
CA ALA A 91 44.10 -42.92 20.70
C ALA A 91 42.60 -42.55 20.74
N ALA A 92 41.76 -43.41 21.31
CA ALA A 92 40.28 -43.30 21.36
C ALA A 92 39.78 -42.13 22.26
N ASP A 93 38.49 -41.73 22.29
CA ASP A 93 37.26 -42.46 21.92
C ASP A 93 36.05 -41.52 21.64
N ALA A 94 34.91 -42.09 21.23
CA ALA A 94 33.54 -41.58 21.40
C ALA A 94 33.07 -40.28 20.71
N ASN A 95 32.92 -40.35 19.38
CA ASN A 95 31.63 -40.16 18.69
C ASN A 95 30.78 -38.87 18.96
N VAL A 96 31.06 -37.79 18.22
CA VAL A 96 30.03 -36.83 17.75
C VAL A 96 30.32 -36.49 16.28
N THR A 97 29.43 -36.86 15.36
CA THR A 97 29.50 -36.41 13.97
C THR A 97 28.73 -35.09 13.81
N ASP A 98 29.47 -33.98 13.79
CA ASP A 98 29.06 -32.83 13.00
C ASP A 98 29.04 -33.22 11.51
N GLY A 99 28.15 -32.61 10.72
CA GLY A 99 27.63 -33.19 9.48
C GLY A 99 27.23 -32.18 8.43
N GLY A 100 27.99 -31.10 8.27
CA GLY A 100 27.84 -30.20 7.13
C GLY A 100 28.25 -30.86 5.81
N VAL A 101 27.27 -31.06 4.92
CA VAL A 101 27.44 -31.31 3.48
C VAL A 101 26.37 -30.47 2.78
N ASP A 102 26.74 -29.45 2.02
CA ASP A 102 27.36 -29.46 0.68
C ASP A 102 26.30 -29.57 -0.43
N ALA A 103 26.46 -28.77 -1.48
CA ALA A 103 25.39 -28.40 -2.40
C ALA A 103 25.69 -28.89 -3.83
N THR A 104 25.02 -29.98 -4.23
CA THR A 104 25.03 -30.47 -5.62
C THR A 104 23.62 -30.49 -6.19
N ASP A 105 23.39 -29.71 -7.25
CA ASP A 105 22.23 -29.83 -8.14
C ASP A 105 22.18 -31.23 -8.77
N GLY A 106 20.97 -31.76 -8.96
CA GLY A 106 20.74 -33.18 -9.27
C GLY A 106 19.27 -33.51 -9.57
N ASN A 107 18.63 -32.74 -10.46
CA ASN A 107 17.22 -32.90 -10.85
C ASN A 107 16.79 -34.35 -11.22
N ALA A 108 16.12 -35.02 -10.28
CA ALA A 108 15.31 -36.23 -10.49
C ALA A 108 14.18 -36.28 -9.43
N GLY A 109 13.00 -36.77 -9.81
CA GLY A 109 11.78 -36.60 -9.01
C GLY A 109 11.58 -37.59 -7.85
N ASP A 110 11.49 -37.03 -6.65
CA ASP A 110 10.99 -37.59 -5.38
C ASP A 110 10.43 -36.35 -4.62
N GLY A 111 9.17 -36.24 -4.17
CA GLY A 111 8.27 -37.30 -3.71
C GLY A 111 8.05 -37.25 -2.17
N GLY A 112 8.66 -36.28 -1.49
CA GLY A 112 8.67 -36.08 -0.03
C GLY A 112 8.44 -34.64 0.44
N ASP A 113 7.98 -33.74 -0.44
CA ASP A 113 8.00 -32.28 -0.31
C ASP A 113 7.05 -31.68 0.76
N GLY A 114 6.14 -32.49 1.31
CA GLY A 114 4.91 -32.05 1.97
C GLY A 114 5.07 -31.17 3.22
N GLY A 115 6.27 -31.07 3.80
CA GLY A 115 6.54 -30.22 4.96
C GLY A 115 6.97 -28.78 4.63
N LEU A 116 7.51 -28.51 3.43
CA LEU A 116 8.17 -27.23 3.13
C LEU A 116 7.31 -26.23 2.34
N ALA A 117 6.30 -26.70 1.60
CA ALA A 117 5.47 -25.83 0.75
C ALA A 117 4.77 -24.69 1.51
N CYS A 118 4.46 -24.92 2.79
CA CYS A 118 3.68 -24.02 3.65
C CYS A 118 4.42 -23.53 4.91
N ASP A 119 5.74 -23.70 5.01
CA ASP A 119 6.56 -23.02 6.02
C ASP A 119 6.32 -21.50 5.97
N PRO A 120 5.99 -20.79 7.06
CA PRO A 120 5.92 -19.33 7.09
C PRO A 120 7.26 -18.62 6.88
N PHE A 121 8.40 -19.24 7.24
CA PHE A 121 9.71 -18.59 7.24
C PHE A 121 10.51 -18.78 5.94
N ALA A 122 10.25 -19.86 5.19
CA ALA A 122 10.89 -20.15 3.91
C ALA A 122 10.90 -18.95 2.95
N GLY A 123 12.11 -18.51 2.59
CA GLY A 123 12.37 -17.35 1.72
C GLY A 123 12.56 -16.01 2.44
N SER A 124 12.69 -15.99 3.77
CA SER A 124 13.09 -14.81 4.56
C SER A 124 14.48 -15.02 5.19
N ASP A 125 15.21 -13.93 5.44
CA ASP A 125 16.53 -13.94 6.12
C ASP A 125 16.44 -14.25 7.64
N GLY A 126 15.34 -14.89 8.08
CA GLY A 126 15.00 -15.07 9.48
C GLY A 126 14.55 -13.75 10.12
N GLY A 127 13.25 -13.49 10.15
CA GLY A 127 12.66 -12.29 10.76
C GLY A 127 12.89 -12.19 12.28
N ALA A 128 14.08 -11.75 12.70
CA ALA A 128 14.53 -11.80 14.10
C ALA A 128 13.63 -11.01 15.08
N GLY A 129 12.89 -10.00 14.60
CA GLY A 129 11.85 -9.30 15.38
C GLY A 129 10.50 -10.03 15.43
N THR A 130 10.12 -10.76 14.38
CA THR A 130 8.74 -11.29 14.22
C THR A 130 8.47 -12.58 15.01
N THR A 131 9.50 -13.27 15.49
CA THR A 131 9.38 -14.42 16.40
C THR A 131 9.46 -14.06 17.88
N THR A 132 9.97 -12.87 18.23
CA THR A 132 10.13 -12.44 19.62
C THR A 132 8.75 -12.30 20.29
N GLY A 133 8.48 -13.12 21.32
CA GLY A 133 7.21 -13.14 22.04
C GLY A 133 6.04 -13.80 21.27
N LEU A 134 6.30 -14.45 20.13
CA LEU A 134 5.34 -15.24 19.37
C LEU A 134 4.96 -16.49 20.16
N VAL A 135 3.67 -16.65 20.49
CA VAL A 135 3.17 -17.82 21.23
C VAL A 135 2.44 -18.82 20.33
N ALA A 136 1.92 -18.41 19.17
CA ALA A 136 1.28 -19.31 18.21
C ALA A 136 1.37 -18.76 16.79
N LEU A 137 1.56 -19.63 15.79
CA LEU A 137 1.49 -19.28 14.36
C LEU A 137 0.89 -20.45 13.56
N TYR A 138 -0.40 -20.39 13.29
CA TYR A 138 -1.14 -21.46 12.60
C TYR A 138 -1.36 -21.16 11.11
N ARG A 139 -1.07 -22.15 10.24
CA ARG A 139 -1.49 -22.16 8.83
C ARG A 139 -2.86 -22.85 8.67
N GLY A 140 -3.35 -22.96 7.43
CA GLY A 140 -4.64 -23.57 7.11
C GLY A 140 -4.80 -25.06 7.42
N ASP A 141 -3.71 -25.76 7.72
CA ASP A 141 -3.62 -27.19 8.04
C ASP A 141 -3.74 -27.48 9.55
N GLY A 142 -3.64 -26.47 10.41
CA GLY A 142 -3.57 -26.62 11.86
C GLY A 142 -2.16 -26.88 12.43
N THR A 143 -1.11 -26.78 11.62
CA THR A 143 0.28 -26.83 12.09
C THR A 143 0.66 -25.50 12.76
N ASP A 144 1.21 -25.58 13.97
CA ASP A 144 1.84 -24.45 14.66
C ASP A 144 3.30 -24.34 14.25
N TRP A 145 3.73 -23.14 13.88
CA TRP A 145 5.10 -22.81 13.51
C TRP A 145 5.75 -21.82 14.50
N ALA A 146 5.10 -21.50 15.62
CA ALA A 146 5.72 -20.73 16.69
C ALA A 146 6.80 -21.54 17.44
N PRO A 147 7.77 -20.87 18.09
CA PRO A 147 8.70 -21.53 19.01
C PRO A 147 7.96 -22.39 20.05
N ASN A 148 8.41 -23.64 20.21
CA ASN A 148 7.71 -24.70 20.94
C ASN A 148 6.28 -24.95 20.37
N PRO A 149 6.17 -25.55 19.17
CA PRO A 149 4.90 -25.68 18.47
C PRO A 149 3.93 -26.65 19.16
N VAL A 150 2.63 -26.33 19.12
CA VAL A 150 1.55 -27.17 19.63
C VAL A 150 0.53 -27.40 18.52
N ALA A 151 0.55 -28.58 17.90
CA ALA A 151 -0.36 -28.92 16.81
C ALA A 151 -1.85 -28.80 17.22
N ALA A 152 -2.72 -28.47 16.26
CA ALA A 152 -4.15 -28.37 16.50
C ALA A 152 -4.75 -29.70 16.98
N THR A 153 -5.64 -29.61 17.97
CA THR A 153 -6.36 -30.76 18.52
C THR A 153 -7.55 -31.20 17.66
N GLN A 154 -8.10 -30.29 16.84
CA GLN A 154 -9.14 -30.57 15.84
C GLN A 154 -8.97 -29.64 14.63
N VAL A 155 -9.16 -30.16 13.42
CA VAL A 155 -9.22 -29.42 12.15
C VAL A 155 -10.48 -29.90 11.45
N ASP A 156 -11.61 -29.27 11.78
CA ASP A 156 -12.92 -29.71 11.33
C ASP A 156 -13.31 -28.94 10.06
N ASN A 157 -13.57 -29.64 8.95
CA ASN A 157 -14.08 -29.07 7.69
C ASN A 157 -13.28 -27.90 7.10
N VAL A 158 -11.98 -27.77 7.41
CA VAL A 158 -11.07 -26.84 6.73
C VAL A 158 -10.36 -27.59 5.62
N THR A 159 -10.31 -27.03 4.42
CA THR A 159 -9.47 -27.53 3.31
C THR A 159 -8.38 -26.52 2.97
N LEU A 160 -7.29 -26.98 2.37
CA LEU A 160 -6.25 -26.06 1.86
C LEU A 160 -6.65 -25.48 0.50
N GLY A 161 -6.33 -24.21 0.31
CA GLY A 161 -6.55 -23.47 -0.93
C GLY A 161 -5.55 -22.32 -1.10
N PRO A 162 -5.63 -21.57 -2.20
CA PRO A 162 -4.66 -20.52 -2.53
C PRO A 162 -4.53 -19.45 -1.45
N ASP A 163 -3.31 -19.24 -0.97
CA ASP A 163 -2.92 -18.11 -0.11
C ASP A 163 -2.72 -16.82 -0.91
N ARG A 164 -2.20 -15.77 -0.26
CA ARG A 164 -1.91 -14.47 -0.89
C ARG A 164 -0.84 -14.51 -1.98
N PHE A 165 -0.12 -15.64 -2.12
CA PHE A 165 0.88 -15.89 -3.15
C PHE A 165 0.47 -17.02 -4.11
N GLY A 166 -0.76 -17.53 -4.01
CA GLY A 166 -1.29 -18.62 -4.83
C GLY A 166 -0.90 -20.03 -4.39
N ARG A 167 -0.20 -20.21 -3.26
CA ARG A 167 0.20 -21.53 -2.74
C ARG A 167 -0.94 -22.18 -1.98
N LEU A 168 -1.06 -23.50 -2.01
CA LEU A 168 -2.15 -24.24 -1.35
C LEU A 168 -1.93 -24.36 0.17
N CYS A 169 -1.90 -23.23 0.88
CA CYS A 169 -1.54 -23.13 2.30
C CYS A 169 -2.57 -22.39 3.17
N ALA A 170 -3.48 -21.63 2.55
CA ALA A 170 -4.55 -20.94 3.28
C ALA A 170 -5.72 -21.87 3.56
N GLY A 171 -6.24 -21.82 4.79
CA GLY A 171 -7.39 -22.60 5.20
C GLY A 171 -8.67 -22.00 4.62
N GLN A 172 -9.49 -22.84 4.00
CA GLN A 172 -10.78 -22.48 3.41
C GLN A 172 -11.90 -22.88 4.38
N TYR A 173 -12.76 -21.92 4.72
CA TYR A 173 -13.81 -22.07 5.72
C TYR A 173 -15.19 -21.88 5.08
N ASN A 174 -16.16 -22.68 5.51
CA ASN A 174 -17.46 -22.87 4.86
C ASN A 174 -18.64 -22.10 5.49
N GLY A 175 -18.39 -21.21 6.46
CA GLY A 175 -19.42 -20.42 7.14
C GLY A 175 -20.38 -21.19 8.06
N THR A 176 -20.21 -22.50 8.25
CA THR A 176 -21.22 -23.37 8.89
C THR A 176 -20.67 -24.45 9.83
N SER A 177 -19.45 -24.94 9.60
CA SER A 177 -18.81 -25.98 10.43
C SER A 177 -17.28 -25.98 10.41
N SER A 178 -16.63 -25.17 9.57
CA SER A 178 -15.16 -25.10 9.48
C SER A 178 -14.52 -24.46 10.71
N ARG A 179 -13.49 -25.09 11.30
CA ARG A 179 -12.67 -24.52 12.37
C ARG A 179 -11.31 -25.23 12.51
N ILE A 180 -10.37 -24.55 13.14
CA ILE A 180 -9.21 -25.18 13.80
C ILE A 180 -9.34 -24.93 15.30
N LYS A 181 -9.16 -25.98 16.13
CA LYS A 181 -9.21 -25.89 17.60
C LYS A 181 -7.90 -26.39 18.22
N VAL A 182 -7.34 -25.62 19.15
CA VAL A 182 -6.21 -26.03 19.99
C VAL A 182 -6.65 -26.00 21.45
N SER A 183 -6.85 -27.17 22.04
CA SER A 183 -7.39 -27.30 23.40
C SER A 183 -6.30 -27.10 24.45
N GLY A 184 -6.57 -26.31 25.49
CA GLY A 184 -5.66 -26.17 26.64
C GLY A 184 -4.31 -25.48 26.34
N LEU A 185 -4.24 -24.56 25.37
CA LEU A 185 -3.01 -23.91 24.90
C LEU A 185 -2.44 -22.92 25.94
N ALA A 186 -1.74 -23.45 26.95
CA ALA A 186 -1.23 -22.72 28.13
C ALA A 186 -0.30 -21.53 27.86
N LYS A 187 0.21 -21.38 26.62
CA LYS A 187 1.03 -20.24 26.18
C LYS A 187 0.22 -19.01 25.72
N LEU A 188 -1.11 -19.07 25.69
CA LEU A 188 -1.97 -17.91 25.37
C LEU A 188 -2.02 -16.87 26.51
N PRO A 189 -2.05 -15.56 26.20
CA PRO A 189 -2.25 -14.53 27.21
C PRO A 189 -3.68 -14.55 27.77
N ILE A 190 -3.79 -14.65 29.10
CA ILE A 190 -5.05 -14.71 29.87
C ILE A 190 -5.20 -13.47 30.76
N ASN A 191 -6.32 -13.35 31.47
CA ASN A 191 -6.68 -12.23 32.33
C ASN A 191 -6.53 -10.89 31.56
N ASP A 192 -5.81 -9.93 32.11
CA ASP A 192 -5.52 -8.60 31.57
C ASP A 192 -4.12 -8.48 30.94
N ALA A 193 -3.38 -9.58 30.73
CA ALA A 193 -2.00 -9.54 30.20
C ALA A 193 -1.89 -8.91 28.80
N ASP A 194 -0.73 -8.31 28.50
CA ASP A 194 -0.35 -7.81 27.17
C ASP A 194 -0.54 -8.89 26.08
N ARG A 195 -1.00 -8.46 24.90
CA ARG A 195 -1.19 -9.38 23.75
C ARG A 195 -1.24 -8.66 22.41
N THR A 196 -0.90 -9.39 21.36
CA THR A 196 -1.20 -9.03 19.97
C THR A 196 -1.63 -10.28 19.22
N PHE A 197 -2.56 -10.16 18.29
CA PHE A 197 -2.90 -11.25 17.38
C PHE A 197 -3.22 -10.73 15.99
N THR A 198 -2.86 -11.50 14.97
CA THR A 198 -3.03 -11.14 13.55
C THR A 198 -3.50 -12.34 12.74
N ALA A 199 -4.19 -12.09 11.63
CA ALA A 199 -4.54 -13.10 10.64
C ALA A 199 -4.59 -12.47 9.26
N TRP A 200 -4.04 -13.15 8.25
CA TRP A 200 -4.40 -12.87 6.87
C TRP A 200 -5.80 -13.43 6.62
N ILE A 201 -6.69 -12.65 6.02
CA ILE A 201 -8.04 -13.10 5.66
C ILE A 201 -8.45 -12.64 4.26
N LYS A 202 -9.35 -13.40 3.64
CA LYS A 202 -10.07 -13.06 2.40
C LYS A 202 -11.53 -13.50 2.50
N THR A 203 -12.47 -12.57 2.60
CA THR A 203 -13.90 -12.86 2.75
C THR A 203 -14.81 -11.77 2.20
N THR A 204 -16.06 -12.15 1.92
CA THR A 204 -17.18 -11.26 1.60
C THR A 204 -18.30 -11.30 2.66
N THR A 205 -17.99 -11.83 3.87
CA THR A 205 -19.00 -12.08 4.91
C THR A 205 -19.04 -10.95 5.94
N PRO A 206 -20.18 -10.26 6.14
CA PRO A 206 -20.27 -9.06 7.00
C PRO A 206 -20.23 -9.34 8.52
N VAL A 207 -20.33 -10.61 8.91
CA VAL A 207 -20.42 -11.11 10.30
C VAL A 207 -19.70 -12.46 10.38
N ALA A 208 -18.52 -12.52 10.97
CA ALA A 208 -17.68 -13.74 10.99
C ALA A 208 -16.66 -13.72 12.15
N SER A 209 -16.22 -14.88 12.64
CA SER A 209 -15.23 -14.97 13.72
C SER A 209 -13.89 -15.54 13.23
N ILE A 210 -12.80 -14.75 13.34
CA ILE A 210 -11.51 -15.07 12.71
C ILE A 210 -10.63 -15.90 13.65
N VAL A 211 -10.31 -15.37 14.83
CA VAL A 211 -9.53 -16.06 15.87
C VAL A 211 -10.02 -15.62 17.24
N ASN A 212 -10.30 -16.56 18.14
CA ASN A 212 -10.77 -16.28 19.50
C ASN A 212 -10.17 -17.29 20.49
N TRP A 213 -10.02 -16.89 21.75
CA TRP A 213 -9.85 -17.81 22.87
C TRP A 213 -10.55 -17.30 24.13
N GLY A 214 -10.70 -18.20 25.10
CA GLY A 214 -11.39 -17.94 26.36
C GLY A 214 -12.88 -18.28 26.30
N ARG A 215 -13.72 -17.60 27.10
CA ARG A 215 -15.13 -17.97 27.29
C ARG A 215 -16.09 -16.94 26.68
N ALA A 216 -16.96 -17.38 25.78
CA ALA A 216 -17.98 -16.51 25.18
C ALA A 216 -19.12 -16.16 26.16
N ALA A 217 -19.68 -14.96 26.01
CA ALA A 217 -20.92 -14.57 26.69
C ALA A 217 -22.10 -15.49 26.31
N SER A 218 -22.97 -15.80 27.29
CA SER A 218 -24.12 -16.69 27.10
C SER A 218 -25.30 -15.96 26.44
N VAL A 219 -25.39 -16.05 25.11
CA VAL A 219 -26.58 -15.60 24.36
C VAL A 219 -27.71 -16.63 24.42
N SER A 220 -28.43 -16.65 25.54
CA SER A 220 -29.77 -17.21 25.65
C SER A 220 -30.81 -16.14 25.30
N GLY A 221 -31.80 -16.46 24.46
CA GLY A 221 -32.76 -15.49 23.92
C GLY A 221 -33.79 -14.96 24.93
N GLY A 222 -33.38 -14.02 25.79
CA GLY A 222 -34.26 -13.32 26.73
C GLY A 222 -33.60 -12.07 27.33
N PRO A 223 -34.38 -11.16 27.95
CA PRO A 223 -33.87 -9.96 28.62
C PRO A 223 -32.92 -10.28 29.79
N PRO A 224 -32.10 -9.31 30.23
CA PRO A 224 -30.66 -9.54 30.34
C PRO A 224 -30.24 -10.31 31.60
N ALA A 225 -29.97 -11.60 31.40
CA ALA A 225 -29.12 -12.42 32.27
C ALA A 225 -28.02 -13.13 31.45
N ALA A 226 -27.52 -12.48 30.38
CA ALA A 226 -26.32 -12.93 29.70
C ALA A 226 -25.15 -12.93 30.69
N THR A 227 -24.61 -14.10 31.01
CA THR A 227 -23.33 -14.16 31.73
C THR A 227 -22.31 -13.43 30.88
N ALA A 228 -21.69 -12.40 31.45
CA ALA A 228 -20.64 -11.62 30.83
C ALA A 228 -19.57 -12.52 30.20
N GLY A 229 -19.04 -12.08 29.07
CA GLY A 229 -18.00 -12.79 28.37
C GLY A 229 -16.65 -12.60 29.02
N GLU A 230 -15.74 -13.52 28.73
CA GLU A 230 -14.38 -13.58 29.27
C GLU A 230 -13.45 -14.11 28.17
N ARG A 231 -13.59 -13.58 26.94
CA ARG A 231 -12.80 -13.95 25.75
C ARG A 231 -11.87 -12.83 25.29
N SER A 232 -10.96 -13.19 24.40
CA SER A 232 -10.22 -12.25 23.56
C SER A 232 -10.25 -12.77 22.11
N GLY A 233 -10.39 -11.89 21.12
CA GLY A 233 -10.39 -12.33 19.72
C GLY A 233 -10.54 -11.23 18.66
N LEU A 234 -10.32 -11.64 17.42
CA LEU A 234 -10.52 -10.89 16.18
C LEU A 234 -11.75 -11.44 15.45
N LEU A 235 -12.64 -10.56 15.03
CA LEU A 235 -13.87 -10.93 14.32
C LEU A 235 -14.34 -9.79 13.40
N ILE A 236 -15.39 -10.04 12.61
CA ILE A 236 -16.01 -9.10 11.68
C ILE A 236 -17.43 -8.77 12.17
N ARG A 237 -17.76 -7.47 12.18
CA ARG A 237 -19.11 -6.91 12.37
C ARG A 237 -19.29 -5.75 11.42
N THR A 238 -20.50 -5.58 10.90
CA THR A 238 -20.85 -4.46 9.99
C THR A 238 -19.85 -4.29 8.83
N GLU A 239 -19.35 -5.43 8.30
CA GLU A 239 -18.28 -5.52 7.29
C GLU A 239 -16.86 -5.12 7.75
N ARG A 240 -16.69 -4.58 8.96
CA ARG A 240 -15.43 -4.14 9.57
C ARG A 240 -14.82 -5.16 10.51
N VAL A 241 -13.50 -5.06 10.73
CA VAL A 241 -12.81 -5.84 11.76
C VAL A 241 -12.97 -5.22 13.15
N LEU A 242 -13.06 -6.11 14.13
CA LEU A 242 -13.29 -5.81 15.53
C LEU A 242 -12.33 -6.57 16.44
N PHE A 243 -11.75 -5.86 17.42
CA PHE A 243 -11.22 -6.47 18.63
C PHE A 243 -12.37 -6.71 19.62
N ALA A 244 -12.58 -7.96 20.02
CA ALA A 244 -13.45 -8.31 21.12
C ALA A 244 -12.61 -8.60 22.37
N GLY A 245 -12.71 -7.74 23.38
CA GLY A 245 -12.16 -7.97 24.71
C GLY A 245 -13.27 -7.95 25.74
N GLU A 246 -13.58 -9.10 26.35
CA GLU A 246 -14.70 -9.21 27.29
C GLU A 246 -14.20 -9.26 28.74
N SER A 247 -15.08 -8.91 29.69
CA SER A 247 -14.76 -8.78 31.12
C SER A 247 -16.05 -8.99 31.94
N PRO A 248 -16.01 -9.56 33.16
CA PRO A 248 -17.20 -9.78 33.96
C PRO A 248 -18.06 -8.53 34.25
N ASN A 249 -17.46 -7.34 34.29
CA ASN A 249 -18.15 -6.07 34.57
C ASN A 249 -17.34 -4.85 34.08
N PRO A 250 -17.81 -4.07 33.10
CA PRO A 250 -18.98 -4.30 32.22
C PRO A 250 -18.69 -5.41 31.19
N PRO A 251 -19.73 -6.04 30.60
CA PRO A 251 -19.62 -7.37 29.97
C PRO A 251 -18.78 -7.47 28.68
N GLN A 252 -18.54 -6.37 27.97
CA GLN A 252 -18.05 -6.41 26.58
C GLN A 252 -17.37 -5.09 26.17
N PHE A 253 -16.17 -5.19 25.59
CA PHE A 253 -15.51 -4.10 24.87
C PHE A 253 -15.25 -4.51 23.42
N ASP A 254 -16.17 -4.04 22.58
CA ASP A 254 -16.19 -4.21 21.14
C ASP A 254 -15.70 -2.90 20.50
N LEU A 255 -14.52 -2.93 19.86
CA LEU A 255 -14.00 -1.79 19.10
C LEU A 255 -14.03 -2.12 17.61
N GLU A 256 -14.87 -1.43 16.83
CA GLU A 256 -14.82 -1.48 15.36
C GLU A 256 -13.74 -0.51 14.83
N GLY A 257 -13.23 -0.78 13.63
CA GLY A 257 -12.33 0.12 12.91
C GLY A 257 -12.15 -0.27 11.44
N GLY A 258 -11.51 0.63 10.69
CA GLY A 258 -11.02 0.34 9.33
C GLY A 258 -12.04 0.51 8.20
N ASP A 259 -11.60 0.11 7.02
CA ASP A 259 -12.43 -0.03 5.82
C ASP A 259 -13.15 -1.40 5.82
N PRO A 260 -14.04 -1.70 4.84
CA PRO A 260 -14.75 -2.98 4.79
C PRO A 260 -13.81 -4.17 4.54
N ALA A 261 -13.53 -4.93 5.61
CA ALA A 261 -12.81 -6.20 5.59
C ALA A 261 -13.54 -7.32 4.81
N ALA A 262 -14.84 -7.15 4.57
CA ALA A 262 -15.67 -8.05 3.77
C ALA A 262 -15.66 -7.72 2.26
N ASN A 263 -14.55 -7.20 1.74
CA ASN A 263 -14.42 -6.74 0.34
C ASN A 263 -14.01 -7.84 -0.67
N GLY A 264 -13.65 -9.04 -0.19
CA GLY A 264 -13.20 -10.15 -1.03
C GLY A 264 -11.72 -10.11 -1.46
N VAL A 265 -10.88 -9.27 -0.86
CA VAL A 265 -9.43 -9.15 -1.10
C VAL A 265 -8.64 -9.72 0.09
N TRP A 266 -7.34 -10.02 -0.08
CA TRP A 266 -6.46 -10.45 1.01
C TRP A 266 -5.97 -9.24 1.83
N HIS A 267 -6.20 -9.26 3.14
CA HIS A 267 -5.71 -8.24 4.09
C HIS A 267 -5.06 -8.89 5.31
N LEU A 268 -4.07 -8.21 5.91
CA LEU A 268 -3.55 -8.56 7.23
C LEU A 268 -4.28 -7.71 8.28
N PHE A 269 -5.25 -8.31 8.96
CA PHE A 269 -5.85 -7.68 10.13
C PHE A 269 -5.18 -8.15 11.42
N GLY A 270 -5.13 -7.26 12.41
CA GLY A 270 -4.66 -7.60 13.75
C GLY A 270 -5.11 -6.62 14.81
N ALA A 271 -4.90 -7.00 16.06
CA ALA A 271 -5.18 -6.13 17.20
C ALA A 271 -4.18 -6.38 18.33
N SER A 272 -3.76 -5.31 19.00
CA SER A 272 -2.94 -5.34 20.21
C SER A 272 -3.72 -4.77 21.39
N TYR A 273 -3.52 -5.34 22.59
CA TYR A 273 -3.96 -4.76 23.85
C TYR A 273 -2.77 -4.60 24.79
N ALA A 274 -2.57 -3.37 25.25
CA ALA A 274 -1.54 -2.97 26.22
C ALA A 274 -2.15 -2.87 27.63
N GLN A 275 -1.75 -3.75 28.54
CA GLN A 275 -2.23 -3.83 29.93
C GLN A 275 -2.00 -2.51 30.69
N ALA A 276 -0.77 -1.97 30.60
CA ALA A 276 -0.34 -0.81 31.39
C ALA A 276 -1.17 0.47 31.14
N THR A 277 -1.66 0.66 29.92
CA THR A 277 -2.52 1.79 29.53
C THR A 277 -3.98 1.39 29.32
N ARG A 278 -4.27 0.09 29.23
CA ARG A 278 -5.53 -0.52 28.76
C ARG A 278 -5.90 -0.09 27.33
N THR A 279 -4.90 0.21 26.51
CA THR A 279 -5.10 0.62 25.11
C THR A 279 -5.29 -0.59 24.21
N VAL A 280 -6.43 -0.67 23.53
CA VAL A 280 -6.61 -1.48 22.32
C VAL A 280 -6.12 -0.66 21.12
N THR A 281 -5.46 -1.31 20.17
CA THR A 281 -5.19 -0.75 18.84
C THR A 281 -5.47 -1.82 17.79
N ILE A 282 -6.23 -1.47 16.75
CA ILE A 282 -6.57 -2.34 15.63
C ILE A 282 -5.73 -1.91 14.43
N TYR A 283 -5.26 -2.91 13.69
CA TYR A 283 -4.42 -2.75 12.52
C TYR A 283 -5.05 -3.43 11.31
N GLU A 284 -4.91 -2.77 10.17
CA GLU A 284 -5.24 -3.24 8.82
C GLU A 284 -4.00 -3.01 7.98
N ASP A 285 -3.49 -4.05 7.31
CA ASP A 285 -2.32 -3.99 6.43
C ASP A 285 -1.08 -3.35 7.10
N GLY A 286 -0.86 -3.70 8.38
CA GLY A 286 0.23 -3.17 9.20
C GLY A 286 0.08 -1.70 9.63
N VAL A 287 -1.06 -1.07 9.33
CA VAL A 287 -1.39 0.33 9.67
C VAL A 287 -2.33 0.37 10.86
N ALA A 288 -2.06 1.19 11.87
CA ALA A 288 -3.01 1.42 12.96
C ALA A 288 -4.22 2.23 12.45
N ILE A 289 -5.42 1.64 12.51
CA ILE A 289 -6.67 2.20 11.96
C ILE A 289 -7.66 2.64 13.04
N SER A 290 -7.55 2.14 14.27
CA SER A 290 -8.41 2.51 15.40
C SER A 290 -7.67 2.27 16.71
N ALA A 291 -7.85 3.14 17.71
CA ALA A 291 -7.26 2.99 19.04
C ALA A 291 -8.20 3.52 20.13
N LEU A 292 -8.31 2.80 21.25
CA LEU A 292 -9.18 3.14 22.37
C LEU A 292 -8.55 2.73 23.71
N VAL A 293 -8.61 3.61 24.71
CA VAL A 293 -8.33 3.26 26.11
C VAL A 293 -9.61 2.70 26.73
N LEU A 294 -9.57 1.45 27.19
CA LEU A 294 -10.73 0.81 27.82
C LEU A 294 -10.96 1.34 29.25
N PRO A 295 -12.23 1.57 29.65
CA PRO A 295 -12.56 2.14 30.96
C PRO A 295 -12.27 1.18 32.13
N THR A 296 -12.21 -0.14 31.87
CA THR A 296 -11.74 -1.19 32.81
C THR A 296 -10.73 -2.10 32.10
N ALA A 297 -10.15 -3.07 32.81
CA ALA A 297 -9.37 -4.13 32.19
C ALA A 297 -10.28 -5.19 31.54
N ILE A 298 -9.74 -5.89 30.53
CA ILE A 298 -10.29 -7.14 30.01
C ILE A 298 -9.97 -8.30 30.98
N HIS A 299 -10.74 -9.38 30.92
CA HIS A 299 -10.51 -10.54 31.79
C HIS A 299 -10.80 -11.82 31.00
N THR A 300 -9.76 -12.35 30.34
CA THR A 300 -9.89 -13.54 29.49
C THR A 300 -9.63 -14.82 30.28
N VAL A 301 -10.60 -15.73 30.37
CA VAL A 301 -10.47 -17.00 31.10
C VAL A 301 -10.61 -18.20 30.17
N GLY A 302 -9.74 -19.19 30.34
CA GLY A 302 -9.63 -20.35 29.46
C GLY A 302 -8.68 -20.11 28.28
N ASN A 303 -8.16 -21.21 27.74
CA ASN A 303 -7.04 -21.25 26.80
C ASN A 303 -7.27 -22.21 25.62
N ASP A 304 -8.53 -22.53 25.31
CA ASP A 304 -8.89 -23.16 24.05
C ASP A 304 -8.83 -22.11 22.92
N LEU A 305 -7.88 -22.24 22.00
CA LEU A 305 -7.83 -21.43 20.78
C LEU A 305 -8.84 -21.97 19.76
N GLN A 306 -9.58 -21.07 19.12
CA GLN A 306 -10.49 -21.35 18.00
C GLN A 306 -10.14 -20.41 16.84
N ILE A 307 -9.92 -20.96 15.66
CA ILE A 307 -9.72 -20.23 14.40
C ILE A 307 -10.88 -20.57 13.46
N GLY A 308 -11.42 -19.56 12.79
CA GLY A 308 -12.62 -19.66 11.96
C GLY A 308 -13.93 -19.80 12.74
N ARG A 309 -13.90 -19.61 14.07
CA ARG A 309 -15.08 -19.75 14.95
C ARG A 309 -14.98 -18.90 16.21
N ALA A 310 -16.14 -18.51 16.74
CA ALA A 310 -16.27 -17.97 18.10
C ALA A 310 -15.91 -19.04 19.18
N PRO A 311 -15.70 -18.66 20.46
CA PRO A 311 -15.34 -19.62 21.52
C PRO A 311 -16.37 -20.71 21.83
N GLU A 312 -15.96 -21.63 22.71
CA GLU A 312 -16.81 -22.69 23.27
C GLU A 312 -16.95 -22.55 24.80
N PRO A 313 -18.09 -22.93 25.38
CA PRO A 313 -19.35 -23.25 24.72
C PRO A 313 -20.07 -21.98 24.21
N ARG A 314 -20.83 -22.10 23.12
CA ARG A 314 -21.73 -21.04 22.63
C ARG A 314 -22.97 -21.66 21.99
N THR A 315 -24.14 -21.13 22.32
CA THR A 315 -25.47 -21.63 21.91
C THR A 315 -25.72 -21.49 20.41
N VAL A 316 -25.42 -20.30 19.87
CA VAL A 316 -25.39 -20.02 18.43
C VAL A 316 -23.93 -19.79 18.03
N PRO A 317 -23.23 -20.84 17.54
CA PRO A 317 -21.86 -20.68 17.07
C PRO A 317 -21.83 -19.78 15.83
N GLU A 318 -20.77 -18.99 15.75
CA GLU A 318 -20.47 -18.09 14.66
C GLU A 318 -19.19 -18.58 14.00
N PHE A 319 -19.19 -18.68 12.68
CA PHE A 319 -18.13 -19.26 11.86
C PHE A 319 -17.59 -18.24 10.86
N PHE A 320 -16.39 -18.50 10.34
CA PHE A 320 -15.82 -17.78 9.20
C PHE A 320 -16.22 -18.44 7.88
N SER A 321 -16.33 -17.65 6.82
CA SER A 321 -16.53 -18.11 5.45
C SER A 321 -15.53 -17.40 4.53
N GLY A 322 -14.84 -18.13 3.67
CA GLY A 322 -13.69 -17.62 2.90
C GLY A 322 -12.36 -18.17 3.42
N SER A 323 -11.26 -17.46 3.16
CA SER A 323 -9.90 -17.93 3.45
C SER A 323 -9.31 -17.26 4.71
N ILE A 324 -8.58 -18.01 5.54
CA ILE A 324 -7.74 -17.51 6.63
C ILE A 324 -6.34 -18.10 6.51
N ASP A 325 -5.29 -17.32 6.79
CA ASP A 325 -3.92 -17.79 6.76
C ASP A 325 -2.98 -17.09 7.78
N GLU A 326 -1.86 -17.74 8.09
CA GLU A 326 -0.79 -17.34 9.02
C GLU A 326 -1.30 -16.59 10.28
N VAL A 327 -2.17 -17.25 11.04
CA VAL A 327 -2.77 -16.71 12.27
C VAL A 327 -1.73 -16.67 13.39
N ARG A 328 -1.25 -15.48 13.73
CA ARG A 328 -0.21 -15.25 14.75
C ARG A 328 -0.85 -14.77 16.06
N VAL A 329 -0.33 -15.23 17.20
CA VAL A 329 -0.63 -14.69 18.54
C VAL A 329 0.68 -14.44 19.28
N TYR A 330 0.78 -13.31 19.97
CA TYR A 330 1.92 -12.85 20.74
C TYR A 330 1.53 -12.58 22.19
N GLY A 331 2.39 -12.97 23.13
CA GLY A 331 2.27 -12.64 24.56
C GLY A 331 2.78 -11.24 24.92
N ARG A 332 2.72 -10.31 23.96
CA ARG A 332 3.18 -8.91 24.10
C ARG A 332 2.45 -7.98 23.13
N VAL A 333 2.58 -6.68 23.35
CA VAL A 333 2.27 -5.66 22.34
C VAL A 333 3.34 -5.67 21.24
N LEU A 334 2.91 -5.66 19.98
CA LEU A 334 3.75 -5.31 18.83
C LEU A 334 3.64 -3.80 18.55
N SER A 335 4.76 -3.19 18.21
CA SER A 335 4.81 -1.81 17.73
C SER A 335 4.32 -1.68 16.28
N GLY A 336 3.97 -0.47 15.86
CA GLY A 336 3.57 -0.19 14.47
C GLY A 336 4.58 -0.68 13.41
N PRO A 337 5.90 -0.46 13.57
CA PRO A 337 6.91 -1.03 12.68
C PRO A 337 6.94 -2.56 12.64
N GLU A 338 6.64 -3.25 13.75
CA GLU A 338 6.59 -4.72 13.79
C GLU A 338 5.31 -5.26 13.13
N MET A 339 4.17 -4.59 13.33
CA MET A 339 2.93 -4.90 12.61
C MET A 339 3.07 -4.69 11.10
N LEU A 340 3.79 -3.65 10.69
CA LEU A 340 4.15 -3.39 9.30
C LEU A 340 5.15 -4.42 8.74
N ALA A 341 6.11 -4.88 9.56
CA ALA A 341 6.99 -5.98 9.17
C ALA A 341 6.26 -7.31 8.98
N LEU A 342 5.18 -7.58 9.75
CA LEU A 342 4.31 -8.74 9.54
C LEU A 342 3.46 -8.64 8.26
N TYR A 343 3.08 -7.43 7.86
CA TYR A 343 2.40 -7.21 6.57
C TYR A 343 3.37 -7.43 5.40
N HIS A 344 4.61 -6.96 5.51
CA HIS A 344 5.67 -7.23 4.55
C HIS A 344 6.33 -8.60 4.69
N ASP A 345 5.80 -9.49 5.55
CA ASP A 345 6.35 -10.84 5.72
C ASP A 345 6.18 -11.62 4.41
N ARG A 346 7.35 -11.96 3.83
CA ARG A 346 7.55 -12.50 2.48
C ARG A 346 7.09 -11.60 1.32
N GLY A 347 7.16 -10.29 1.51
CA GLY A 347 7.02 -9.31 0.44
C GLY A 347 5.61 -9.26 -0.15
N PHE A 348 4.60 -9.09 0.70
CA PHE A 348 3.28 -8.70 0.19
C PHE A 348 3.37 -7.30 -0.43
N PHE A 349 3.37 -7.29 -1.76
CA PHE A 349 3.18 -6.12 -2.59
C PHE A 349 1.92 -6.37 -3.42
N PRO A 350 1.09 -5.35 -3.68
CA PRO A 350 -0.03 -5.52 -4.60
C PRO A 350 0.52 -5.93 -5.98
N VAL A 351 0.20 -7.15 -6.39
CA VAL A 351 0.47 -7.71 -7.73
C VAL A 351 -0.83 -8.00 -8.50
N GLU A 352 -1.94 -8.18 -7.78
CA GLU A 352 -3.27 -8.23 -8.38
C GLU A 352 -3.58 -6.89 -9.07
N GLY A 353 -3.87 -6.95 -10.38
CA GLY A 353 -4.12 -5.78 -11.21
C GLY A 353 -2.88 -4.98 -11.63
N LEU A 354 -1.66 -5.42 -11.33
CA LEU A 354 -0.42 -4.74 -11.76
C LEU A 354 -0.20 -4.90 -13.28
N VAL A 355 -0.23 -3.80 -14.05
CA VAL A 355 -0.14 -3.79 -15.52
C VAL A 355 1.16 -3.19 -16.07
N GLY A 356 2.04 -2.71 -15.19
CA GLY A 356 3.40 -2.28 -15.50
C GLY A 356 4.19 -1.94 -14.24
N HIS A 357 5.45 -2.36 -14.15
CA HIS A 357 6.37 -2.09 -13.03
C HIS A 357 7.79 -1.84 -13.55
N TYR A 358 8.16 -0.57 -13.70
CA TYR A 358 9.43 -0.13 -14.28
C TYR A 358 10.35 0.44 -13.21
N ARG A 359 11.46 -0.25 -12.93
CA ARG A 359 12.61 0.32 -12.18
C ARG A 359 13.52 1.10 -13.12
N GLY A 360 14.60 1.69 -12.61
CA GLY A 360 15.55 2.43 -13.42
C GLY A 360 16.17 1.65 -14.59
N ASP A 361 16.31 0.33 -14.51
CA ASP A 361 16.75 -0.49 -15.66
C ASP A 361 15.74 -0.59 -16.81
N GLY A 362 14.54 0.00 -16.67
CA GLY A 362 13.48 0.02 -17.68
C GLY A 362 12.84 -1.33 -17.97
N VAL A 363 13.19 -2.38 -17.22
CA VAL A 363 12.61 -3.71 -17.35
C VAL A 363 11.27 -3.74 -16.62
N ASP A 364 10.20 -4.03 -17.35
CA ASP A 364 8.87 -4.28 -16.77
C ASP A 364 8.87 -5.57 -15.95
N ARG A 365 8.50 -5.46 -14.67
CA ARG A 365 8.38 -6.54 -13.69
C ARG A 365 6.93 -6.84 -13.31
N SER A 366 5.97 -6.37 -14.09
CA SER A 366 4.56 -6.79 -13.96
C SER A 366 4.42 -8.28 -14.29
N PRO A 367 3.32 -8.95 -13.86
CA PRO A 367 3.01 -10.32 -14.27
C PRO A 367 2.72 -10.50 -15.78
N SER A 368 2.86 -9.43 -16.58
CA SER A 368 2.40 -9.39 -17.96
C SER A 368 3.26 -8.44 -18.82
N PRO A 369 4.60 -8.58 -18.80
CA PRO A 369 5.53 -7.49 -19.05
C PRO A 369 5.49 -6.94 -20.48
N VAL A 370 5.58 -5.61 -20.60
CA VAL A 370 5.71 -4.89 -21.88
C VAL A 370 7.05 -4.15 -21.90
N ALA A 371 7.93 -4.58 -22.80
CA ALA A 371 9.23 -3.94 -22.99
C ALA A 371 9.07 -2.47 -23.44
N ALA A 372 9.84 -1.58 -22.83
CA ALA A 372 9.99 -0.21 -23.32
C ALA A 372 10.68 -0.19 -24.70
N THR A 373 10.41 0.83 -25.50
CA THR A 373 11.05 1.07 -26.80
C THR A 373 12.03 2.24 -26.73
N ALA A 374 13.03 2.19 -27.61
CA ALA A 374 14.25 3.00 -27.59
C ALA A 374 15.21 2.66 -26.41
N PRO A 375 16.47 3.14 -26.42
CA PRO A 375 17.40 2.95 -25.31
C PRO A 375 16.90 3.58 -24.01
N LEU A 376 17.42 3.10 -22.87
CA LEU A 376 17.09 3.69 -21.56
C LEU A 376 17.47 5.17 -21.53
N ALA A 377 16.47 6.03 -21.31
CA ALA A 377 16.67 7.46 -21.16
C ALA A 377 17.08 7.84 -19.73
N GLY A 378 17.82 8.93 -19.61
CA GLY A 378 18.36 9.41 -18.33
C GLY A 378 19.59 8.64 -17.86
N ASN A 379 20.31 9.22 -16.90
CA ASN A 379 21.53 8.62 -16.34
C ASN A 379 21.17 7.60 -15.26
N ALA A 380 21.92 6.49 -15.19
CA ALA A 380 21.79 5.53 -14.09
C ALA A 380 22.29 6.15 -12.78
N VAL A 381 21.49 6.06 -11.72
CA VAL A 381 21.81 6.61 -10.38
C VAL A 381 21.40 5.63 -9.28
N PRO A 382 21.90 5.78 -8.04
CA PRO A 382 21.42 5.02 -6.89
C PRO A 382 19.92 5.22 -6.64
N ASP A 383 19.22 4.17 -6.21
CA ASP A 383 17.84 4.28 -5.76
C ASP A 383 17.72 4.83 -4.33
N ARG A 384 16.49 4.83 -3.80
CA ARG A 384 16.16 5.23 -2.42
C ARG A 384 16.91 4.45 -1.33
N GLN A 385 17.41 3.26 -1.63
CA GLN A 385 18.19 2.43 -0.71
C GLN A 385 19.71 2.63 -0.90
N GLY A 386 20.13 3.54 -1.78
CA GLY A 386 21.53 3.76 -2.15
C GLY A 386 22.09 2.69 -3.10
N VAL A 387 21.26 1.78 -3.61
CA VAL A 387 21.73 0.68 -4.48
C VAL A 387 22.01 1.23 -5.87
N ALA A 388 23.27 1.16 -6.29
CA ALA A 388 23.75 1.79 -7.52
C ALA A 388 22.99 1.32 -8.78
N ASN A 389 22.78 2.27 -9.70
CA ASN A 389 22.16 2.08 -11.03
C ASN A 389 20.70 1.60 -11.04
N GLN A 390 20.05 1.45 -9.88
CA GLN A 390 18.66 0.99 -9.78
C GLN A 390 17.61 2.04 -10.16
N ALA A 391 17.97 3.33 -10.17
CA ALA A 391 17.09 4.45 -10.54
C ALA A 391 17.58 5.19 -11.80
N ARG A 392 16.77 6.08 -12.39
CA ARG A 392 17.16 6.94 -13.54
C ARG A 392 16.94 8.42 -13.27
N ALA A 393 17.94 9.24 -13.62
CA ALA A 393 17.93 10.69 -13.50
C ALA A 393 17.72 11.38 -14.86
N TYR A 394 16.77 12.31 -14.91
CA TYR A 394 16.31 13.06 -16.08
C TYR A 394 16.67 14.55 -15.95
N ILE A 395 16.76 15.25 -17.08
CA ILE A 395 17.13 16.67 -17.16
C ILE A 395 16.03 17.47 -17.89
N ALA A 396 15.50 18.51 -17.23
CA ALA A 396 14.34 19.28 -17.69
C ALA A 396 14.46 19.94 -19.09
N SER A 397 15.68 20.15 -19.59
CA SER A 397 15.94 20.76 -20.90
C SER A 397 16.16 19.72 -22.02
N SER A 398 15.71 18.48 -21.83
CA SER A 398 16.00 17.36 -22.73
C SER A 398 14.76 16.51 -23.00
N THR A 399 14.72 15.86 -24.17
CA THR A 399 13.65 14.93 -24.55
C THR A 399 13.77 13.54 -23.87
N GLN A 400 14.53 13.44 -22.78
CA GLN A 400 14.75 12.19 -22.06
C GLN A 400 13.45 11.70 -21.40
N ALA A 401 12.94 10.56 -21.88
CA ALA A 401 11.87 9.81 -21.22
C ALA A 401 11.97 8.34 -21.60
N LEU A 402 11.66 7.42 -20.68
CA LEU A 402 11.44 6.03 -21.04
C LEU A 402 10.09 5.96 -21.74
N THR A 403 10.07 5.46 -22.99
CA THR A 403 8.85 5.32 -23.78
C THR A 403 8.39 3.87 -23.75
N VAL A 404 7.17 3.64 -23.26
CA VAL A 404 6.50 2.33 -23.31
C VAL A 404 5.46 2.38 -24.43
N PRO A 405 5.45 1.43 -25.37
CA PRO A 405 4.45 1.38 -26.44
C PRO A 405 3.01 1.46 -25.93
N SER A 406 2.12 1.96 -26.79
CA SER A 406 0.67 1.84 -26.61
C SER A 406 0.29 0.38 -26.37
N GLN A 407 -0.31 0.08 -25.21
CA GLN A 407 -0.59 -1.29 -24.80
C GLN A 407 -1.94 -1.40 -24.10
N ALA A 408 -2.78 -2.34 -24.56
CA ALA A 408 -4.19 -2.44 -24.22
C ALA A 408 -4.49 -2.85 -22.76
N LYS A 409 -3.47 -3.00 -21.90
CA LYS A 409 -3.63 -3.23 -20.46
C LYS A 409 -3.52 -1.92 -19.65
N LEU A 410 -3.07 -0.83 -20.26
CA LEU A 410 -3.14 0.50 -19.62
C LEU A 410 -4.61 0.92 -19.46
N PRO A 411 -4.99 1.49 -18.29
CA PRO A 411 -6.37 1.91 -18.05
C PRO A 411 -6.87 2.92 -19.10
N GLN A 412 -7.92 2.52 -19.83
CA GLN A 412 -8.59 3.32 -20.85
C GLN A 412 -9.89 3.93 -20.31
N GLY A 413 -10.34 5.03 -20.90
CA GLY A 413 -11.62 5.65 -20.57
C GLY A 413 -11.64 6.07 -19.10
N ASN A 414 -12.71 5.66 -18.40
CA ASN A 414 -12.90 5.89 -16.97
C ASN A 414 -12.55 4.68 -16.08
N ALA A 415 -11.91 3.62 -16.57
CA ALA A 415 -11.63 2.42 -15.77
C ALA A 415 -10.86 2.71 -14.46
N ASP A 416 -11.08 1.87 -13.44
CA ASP A 416 -10.35 1.92 -12.16
C ASP A 416 -8.83 1.83 -12.36
N ARG A 417 -8.05 2.57 -11.57
CA ARG A 417 -6.58 2.59 -11.72
C ARG A 417 -5.84 3.08 -10.47
N THR A 418 -4.56 2.74 -10.42
CA THR A 418 -3.59 3.35 -9.51
C THR A 418 -2.27 3.58 -10.21
N LEU A 419 -1.65 4.72 -9.96
CA LEU A 419 -0.31 5.07 -10.43
C LEU A 419 0.56 5.31 -9.20
N SER A 420 1.83 4.93 -9.26
CA SER A 420 2.81 5.18 -8.20
C SER A 420 4.23 5.26 -8.74
N ALA A 421 5.08 6.04 -8.09
CA ALA A 421 6.50 6.15 -8.39
C ALA A 421 7.28 6.66 -7.17
N TRP A 422 8.54 6.26 -7.06
CA TRP A 422 9.51 6.98 -6.25
C TRP A 422 10.13 8.12 -7.07
N ILE A 423 10.23 9.30 -6.47
CA ILE A 423 10.76 10.51 -7.10
C ILE A 423 11.79 11.20 -6.19
N HIS A 424 12.81 11.80 -6.79
CA HIS A 424 13.79 12.65 -6.12
C HIS A 424 13.98 13.93 -6.92
N VAL A 425 13.32 15.01 -6.47
CA VAL A 425 13.19 16.28 -7.20
C VAL A 425 14.22 17.30 -6.66
N PRO A 426 14.97 18.03 -7.52
CA PRO A 426 15.90 19.08 -7.09
C PRO A 426 15.16 20.34 -6.60
N SER A 427 15.89 21.28 -5.99
CA SER A 427 15.32 22.53 -5.45
C SER A 427 14.85 23.55 -6.50
N THR A 428 15.01 23.26 -7.80
CA THR A 428 14.60 24.09 -8.93
C THR A 428 13.49 23.39 -9.73
N GLY A 429 12.34 24.05 -9.92
CA GLY A 429 11.15 23.43 -10.48
C GLY A 429 10.47 24.20 -11.61
N GLY A 430 9.67 23.44 -12.36
CA GLY A 430 8.57 23.83 -13.24
C GLY A 430 7.58 22.67 -13.26
N ASP A 431 6.62 22.63 -14.18
CA ASP A 431 5.69 21.50 -14.28
C ASP A 431 6.38 20.27 -14.91
N MET A 432 6.35 19.12 -14.23
CA MET A 432 7.16 17.94 -14.55
C MET A 432 6.35 16.64 -14.49
N GLY A 433 6.35 15.88 -15.59
CA GLY A 433 5.68 14.59 -15.73
C GLY A 433 6.51 13.43 -15.20
N VAL A 434 5.99 12.73 -14.19
CA VAL A 434 6.64 11.54 -13.60
C VAL A 434 6.34 10.31 -14.45
N VAL A 435 5.05 10.01 -14.65
CA VAL A 435 4.55 8.96 -15.53
C VAL A 435 3.21 9.40 -16.11
N ASN A 436 3.02 9.31 -17.43
CA ASN A 436 1.81 9.76 -18.11
C ASN A 436 1.49 8.93 -19.36
N TRP A 437 0.20 8.71 -19.63
CA TRP A 437 -0.30 8.30 -20.96
C TRP A 437 -1.56 9.07 -21.35
N GLY A 438 -2.03 8.88 -22.58
CA GLY A 438 -3.17 9.62 -23.14
C GLY A 438 -2.76 10.84 -23.95
N SER A 439 -3.70 11.77 -24.14
CA SER A 439 -3.56 12.90 -25.07
C SER A 439 -3.67 14.25 -24.36
N SER A 440 -3.24 15.32 -25.05
CA SER A 440 -3.35 16.71 -24.58
C SER A 440 -4.78 17.29 -24.62
N VAL A 441 -5.81 16.45 -24.71
CA VAL A 441 -7.22 16.83 -24.63
C VAL A 441 -7.69 16.77 -23.17
N ILE A 442 -8.48 17.75 -22.73
CA ILE A 442 -8.96 17.84 -21.34
C ILE A 442 -9.70 16.56 -20.94
N GLY A 443 -9.33 15.98 -19.78
CA GLY A 443 -9.86 14.72 -19.26
C GLY A 443 -9.32 13.46 -19.94
N ARG A 444 -8.36 13.57 -20.88
CA ARG A 444 -7.85 12.43 -21.67
C ARG A 444 -6.38 12.06 -21.42
N ARG A 445 -5.71 12.72 -20.47
CA ARG A 445 -4.45 12.24 -19.87
C ARG A 445 -4.77 11.34 -18.66
N SER A 446 -3.83 10.48 -18.27
CA SER A 446 -3.77 9.91 -16.92
C SER A 446 -2.30 9.83 -16.54
N GLY A 447 -1.94 10.31 -15.35
CA GLY A 447 -0.54 10.44 -14.97
C GLY A 447 -0.29 11.02 -13.59
N LEU A 448 0.98 11.13 -13.24
CA LEU A 448 1.48 11.79 -12.04
C LEU A 448 2.34 13.00 -12.45
N LEU A 449 2.03 14.17 -11.90
CA LEU A 449 2.86 15.37 -12.02
C LEU A 449 3.40 15.81 -10.66
N VAL A 450 4.52 16.52 -10.71
CA VAL A 450 4.95 17.44 -9.66
C VAL A 450 5.34 18.78 -10.29
N GLY A 451 5.30 19.86 -9.53
CA GLY A 451 5.77 21.16 -10.02
C GLY A 451 5.86 22.22 -8.94
N TYR A 452 6.32 23.41 -9.33
CA TYR A 452 6.50 24.55 -8.44
C TYR A 452 5.65 25.73 -8.92
N ASP A 453 4.57 26.02 -8.20
CA ASP A 453 3.63 27.07 -8.53
C ASP A 453 4.02 28.38 -7.83
N THR A 454 4.51 29.35 -8.60
CA THR A 454 4.88 30.69 -8.11
C THR A 454 3.68 31.62 -7.87
N PHE A 455 2.48 31.22 -8.29
CA PHE A 455 1.23 31.99 -8.20
C PHE A 455 0.21 31.37 -7.23
N HIS A 456 0.59 30.28 -6.53
CA HIS A 456 -0.24 29.64 -5.53
C HIS A 456 -0.70 30.64 -4.45
N ALA A 457 -1.99 30.59 -4.08
CA ALA A 457 -2.62 31.58 -3.20
C ALA A 457 -2.05 31.62 -1.76
N GLY A 458 -1.45 30.52 -1.28
CA GLY A 458 -0.70 30.46 -0.03
C GLY A 458 0.75 30.96 -0.11
N GLY A 459 1.18 31.47 -1.27
CA GLY A 459 2.58 31.79 -1.59
C GLY A 459 3.28 30.67 -2.39
N PRO A 460 4.44 30.94 -3.02
CA PRO A 460 5.12 30.01 -3.92
C PRO A 460 5.40 28.63 -3.31
N ALA A 461 4.80 27.58 -3.90
CA ALA A 461 4.73 26.25 -3.28
C ALA A 461 4.99 25.12 -4.28
N TRP A 462 5.60 24.04 -3.78
CA TRP A 462 5.64 22.77 -4.50
C TRP A 462 4.29 22.07 -4.45
N TYR A 463 3.94 21.40 -5.54
CA TYR A 463 2.72 20.63 -5.66
C TYR A 463 2.99 19.21 -6.18
N ALA A 464 2.06 18.31 -5.85
CA ALA A 464 1.90 17.03 -6.52
C ALA A 464 0.48 16.96 -7.14
N ALA A 465 0.31 16.23 -8.23
CA ALA A 465 -1.01 16.08 -8.85
C ALA A 465 -1.23 14.72 -9.51
N PHE A 466 -2.48 14.26 -9.48
CA PHE A 466 -3.00 13.25 -10.40
C PHE A 466 -3.53 13.96 -11.65
N ALA A 467 -3.00 13.58 -12.82
CA ALA A 467 -3.08 14.35 -14.04
C ALA A 467 -4.22 13.88 -14.96
N GLY A 468 -5.17 14.76 -15.25
CA GLY A 468 -6.22 14.56 -16.25
C GLY A 468 -6.10 15.46 -17.49
N GLN A 469 -5.07 16.33 -17.55
CA GLN A 469 -4.88 17.41 -18.54
C GLN A 469 -5.83 18.57 -18.26
N ALA A 470 -5.38 19.57 -17.50
CA ALA A 470 -6.16 20.72 -16.98
C ALA A 470 -7.36 20.35 -16.08
N ALA A 471 -7.84 19.11 -16.11
CA ALA A 471 -8.67 18.47 -15.11
C ALA A 471 -7.79 17.63 -14.18
N ASP A 472 -6.91 18.28 -13.42
CA ASP A 472 -5.97 17.60 -12.51
C ASP A 472 -6.48 17.69 -11.05
N LEU A 473 -6.25 16.66 -10.23
CA LEU A 473 -6.39 16.75 -8.77
C LEU A 473 -5.02 17.11 -8.18
N ARG A 474 -4.87 18.35 -7.69
CA ARG A 474 -3.60 18.93 -7.23
C ARG A 474 -3.61 19.18 -5.71
N ALA A 475 -2.49 18.86 -5.05
CA ALA A 475 -2.24 19.15 -3.64
C ALA A 475 -0.94 19.94 -3.47
N TYR A 476 -0.89 20.79 -2.44
CA TYR A 476 0.30 21.56 -2.03
C TYR A 476 0.74 21.14 -0.61
N PRO A 477 1.19 19.88 -0.41
CA PRO A 477 1.44 19.36 0.93
C PRO A 477 2.74 19.92 1.52
N ALA A 478 2.70 20.37 2.77
CA ALA A 478 3.88 20.87 3.50
C ALA A 478 4.97 19.79 3.74
N SER A 479 4.67 18.52 3.50
CA SER A 479 5.62 17.40 3.52
C SER A 479 6.41 17.24 2.20
N PHE A 480 6.12 18.02 1.15
CA PHE A 480 6.89 17.98 -0.09
C PHE A 480 8.29 18.56 0.13
N THR A 481 9.30 17.70 0.13
CA THR A 481 10.69 18.07 0.39
C THR A 481 11.59 17.71 -0.79
N THR A 482 12.20 18.73 -1.40
CA THR A 482 13.19 18.55 -2.48
C THR A 482 14.53 18.07 -1.93
N GLY A 483 15.36 17.46 -2.79
CA GLY A 483 16.63 16.85 -2.39
C GLY A 483 16.49 15.57 -1.55
N LYS A 484 15.31 14.95 -1.56
CA LYS A 484 15.01 13.66 -0.90
C LYS A 484 14.21 12.76 -1.83
N TRP A 485 14.26 11.45 -1.56
CA TRP A 485 13.34 10.48 -2.16
C TRP A 485 11.97 10.52 -1.47
N MET A 486 10.92 10.71 -2.27
CA MET A 486 9.52 10.68 -1.86
C MET A 486 8.75 9.65 -2.71
N HIS A 487 7.70 9.05 -2.14
CA HIS A 487 6.78 8.19 -2.88
C HIS A 487 5.52 8.99 -3.23
N LEU A 488 5.25 9.14 -4.53
CA LEU A 488 4.04 9.77 -5.04
C LEU A 488 3.13 8.69 -5.63
N ALA A 489 1.86 8.67 -5.21
CA ALA A 489 0.87 7.76 -5.77
C ALA A 489 -0.50 8.43 -5.92
N ALA A 490 -1.30 7.95 -6.86
CA ALA A 490 -2.68 8.36 -7.05
C ALA A 490 -3.57 7.18 -7.40
N THR A 491 -4.70 7.03 -6.70
CA THR A 491 -5.76 6.08 -7.04
C THR A 491 -6.92 6.83 -7.70
N TYR A 492 -7.65 6.17 -8.61
CA TYR A 492 -8.83 6.71 -9.25
C TYR A 492 -9.86 5.62 -9.55
N ASP A 493 -11.11 5.83 -9.15
CA ASP A 493 -12.23 4.92 -9.40
C ASP A 493 -13.09 5.32 -10.61
N HIS A 494 -13.84 4.36 -11.16
CA HIS A 494 -14.73 4.54 -12.30
C HIS A 494 -15.93 5.47 -12.05
N ARG A 495 -16.15 5.88 -10.80
CA ARG A 495 -17.20 6.81 -10.36
C ARG A 495 -16.70 8.27 -10.39
N GLY A 496 -15.39 8.47 -10.55
CA GLY A 496 -14.75 9.78 -10.64
C GLY A 496 -13.98 10.19 -9.38
N THR A 497 -13.87 9.33 -8.37
CA THR A 497 -13.12 9.62 -7.14
C THR A 497 -11.63 9.45 -7.38
N ALA A 498 -10.84 10.51 -7.24
CA ALA A 498 -9.38 10.45 -7.17
C ALA A 498 -8.88 10.66 -5.74
N VAL A 499 -7.81 9.96 -5.37
CA VAL A 499 -7.08 10.15 -4.11
C VAL A 499 -5.59 10.28 -4.41
N LEU A 500 -4.95 11.30 -3.86
CA LEU A 500 -3.53 11.59 -4.05
C LEU A 500 -2.76 11.36 -2.74
N TYR A 501 -1.62 10.69 -2.83
CA TYR A 501 -0.79 10.30 -1.70
C TYR A 501 0.66 10.73 -1.89
N LEU A 502 1.28 11.23 -0.82
CA LEU A 502 2.71 11.53 -0.74
C LEU A 502 3.27 10.92 0.55
N ASN A 503 4.25 10.02 0.45
CA ASN A 503 4.86 9.33 1.60
C ASN A 503 3.83 8.66 2.53
N ASP A 504 2.94 7.85 1.97
CA ASP A 504 1.75 7.20 2.60
C ASP A 504 0.60 8.15 3.01
N ALA A 505 0.90 9.41 3.28
CA ALA A 505 -0.11 10.39 3.68
C ALA A 505 -1.01 10.76 2.50
N GLN A 506 -2.33 10.68 2.71
CA GLN A 506 -3.33 11.21 1.79
C GLN A 506 -3.26 12.74 1.79
N VAL A 507 -2.91 13.34 0.66
CA VAL A 507 -2.71 14.79 0.50
C VAL A 507 -3.84 15.48 -0.29
N ALA A 508 -4.66 14.73 -1.04
CA ALA A 508 -5.93 15.21 -1.59
C ALA A 508 -6.91 14.06 -1.84
N LEU A 509 -8.20 14.40 -1.89
CA LEU A 509 -9.34 13.54 -2.24
C LEU A 509 -10.36 14.40 -2.98
N GLY A 510 -10.89 13.93 -4.10
CA GLY A 510 -11.94 14.64 -4.84
C GLY A 510 -12.10 14.18 -6.28
N GLY A 511 -12.95 14.86 -7.04
CA GLY A 511 -13.04 14.70 -8.49
C GLY A 511 -11.94 15.47 -9.24
N LEU A 512 -11.86 15.26 -10.55
CA LEU A 512 -10.91 15.94 -11.42
C LEU A 512 -11.42 17.29 -11.94
N GLY A 513 -10.69 18.36 -11.62
CA GLY A 513 -10.88 19.70 -12.16
C GLY A 513 -12.20 20.40 -11.77
N PRO A 514 -12.40 21.64 -12.23
CA PRO A 514 -13.59 22.45 -11.91
C PRO A 514 -14.90 21.95 -12.57
N SER A 515 -14.82 20.92 -13.43
CA SER A 515 -15.94 20.33 -14.15
C SER A 515 -16.35 18.95 -13.62
N ALA A 516 -15.68 18.42 -12.59
CA ALA A 516 -15.85 17.05 -12.09
C ALA A 516 -15.79 16.00 -13.22
N ALA A 517 -14.83 16.17 -14.14
CA ALA A 517 -14.74 15.38 -15.35
C ALA A 517 -14.31 13.93 -15.06
N VAL A 518 -15.21 12.99 -15.30
CA VAL A 518 -14.87 11.56 -15.39
C VAL A 518 -13.83 11.37 -16.50
N LEU A 519 -12.74 10.66 -16.20
CA LEU A 519 -11.66 10.43 -17.17
C LEU A 519 -12.15 9.74 -18.45
N ASN A 520 -11.56 10.15 -19.57
CA ASN A 520 -11.70 9.47 -20.86
C ASN A 520 -10.31 9.27 -21.49
N THR A 521 -9.42 8.59 -20.76
CA THR A 521 -8.01 8.44 -21.12
C THR A 521 -7.82 7.55 -22.34
N ASP A 522 -6.92 7.97 -23.23
CA ASP A 522 -6.59 7.20 -24.43
C ASP A 522 -5.40 6.25 -24.21
N ALA A 523 -5.67 4.95 -24.08
CA ALA A 523 -4.64 3.91 -23.95
C ALA A 523 -4.04 3.44 -25.30
N THR A 524 -4.49 4.01 -26.43
CA THR A 524 -3.91 3.73 -27.76
C THR A 524 -2.67 4.57 -28.05
N LEU A 525 -2.31 5.47 -27.14
CA LEU A 525 -1.09 6.29 -27.19
C LEU A 525 0.00 5.71 -26.27
N PRO A 526 1.30 5.98 -26.53
CA PRO A 526 2.39 5.54 -25.67
C PRO A 526 2.29 6.09 -24.23
N MET A 527 2.85 5.35 -23.28
CA MET A 527 3.12 5.84 -21.93
C MET A 527 4.56 6.36 -21.86
N TYR A 528 4.75 7.48 -21.19
CA TYR A 528 6.06 8.09 -20.95
C TYR A 528 6.36 8.13 -19.47
N ILE A 529 7.61 7.83 -19.09
CA ILE A 529 8.16 8.05 -17.75
C ILE A 529 9.27 9.10 -17.88
N GLY A 530 9.17 10.18 -17.10
CA GLY A 530 10.07 11.34 -17.18
C GLY A 530 9.57 12.50 -18.06
N ARG A 531 8.35 12.46 -18.61
CA ARG A 531 7.68 13.61 -19.27
C ARG A 531 6.16 13.45 -19.35
N SER A 532 5.47 14.46 -19.88
CA SER A 532 4.07 14.34 -20.34
C SER A 532 3.95 13.98 -21.83
N PRO A 533 2.76 13.54 -22.31
CA PRO A 533 2.52 13.24 -23.73
C PRO A 533 2.70 14.48 -24.61
N ASP A 534 2.76 14.31 -25.94
CA ASP A 534 3.02 15.43 -26.84
C ASP A 534 1.83 16.39 -26.93
N LEU A 535 2.07 17.69 -26.71
CA LEU A 535 1.10 18.76 -26.97
C LEU A 535 1.23 19.17 -28.43
N ALA A 536 0.23 18.84 -29.24
CA ALA A 536 0.23 19.10 -30.70
C ALA A 536 1.50 18.61 -31.44
N GLY A 537 2.09 17.49 -30.98
CA GLY A 537 3.33 16.93 -31.53
C GLY A 537 4.63 17.47 -30.90
N VAL A 538 4.54 18.32 -29.87
CA VAL A 538 5.69 18.86 -29.13
C VAL A 538 5.78 18.21 -27.74
N PRO A 539 6.89 17.51 -27.41
CA PRO A 539 7.16 17.03 -26.06
C PRO A 539 7.25 18.17 -25.03
N HIS A 540 6.68 17.98 -23.83
CA HIS A 540 6.65 19.00 -22.76
C HIS A 540 6.60 18.37 -21.35
N GLU A 541 6.69 19.23 -20.31
CA GLU A 541 6.75 18.88 -18.88
C GLU A 541 7.82 17.81 -18.58
N PHE A 542 9.05 18.02 -19.03
CA PHE A 542 10.17 17.09 -18.83
C PHE A 542 10.61 17.04 -17.37
N PHE A 543 10.86 15.85 -16.84
CA PHE A 543 11.26 15.65 -15.45
C PHE A 543 12.70 16.09 -15.17
N ASN A 544 12.93 16.57 -13.95
CA ASN A 544 14.24 16.95 -13.43
C ASN A 544 14.53 16.18 -12.14
N GLY A 545 15.68 15.51 -12.07
CA GLY A 545 16.00 14.62 -10.95
C GLY A 545 15.66 13.16 -11.24
N ALA A 546 15.56 12.33 -10.20
CA ALA A 546 15.47 10.87 -10.35
C ALA A 546 14.07 10.28 -10.17
N ILE A 547 13.81 9.18 -10.88
CA ILE A 547 12.61 8.33 -10.77
C ILE A 547 13.07 6.87 -10.57
N ASP A 548 12.33 6.13 -9.75
CA ASP A 548 12.43 4.68 -9.59
C ASP A 548 11.04 4.06 -9.39
N ASP A 549 10.95 2.73 -9.52
CA ASP A 549 9.85 1.93 -8.98
C ASP A 549 8.44 2.34 -9.48
N VAL A 550 8.34 2.78 -10.73
CA VAL A 550 7.07 3.22 -11.34
C VAL A 550 6.15 2.02 -11.51
N ARG A 551 5.00 2.01 -10.84
CA ARG A 551 3.98 0.97 -10.97
C ARG A 551 2.64 1.55 -11.42
N VAL A 552 1.99 0.86 -12.36
CA VAL A 552 0.64 1.17 -12.86
C VAL A 552 -0.26 -0.04 -12.65
N PHE A 553 -1.45 0.19 -12.10
CA PHE A 553 -2.46 -0.80 -11.80
C PHE A 553 -3.75 -0.54 -12.58
N GLY A 554 -4.38 -1.61 -13.06
CA GLY A 554 -5.73 -1.62 -13.63
C GLY A 554 -6.86 -1.70 -12.58
N ARG A 555 -6.59 -1.24 -11.35
CA ARG A 555 -7.58 -1.10 -10.28
C ARG A 555 -7.19 0.00 -9.29
N THR A 556 -8.16 0.46 -8.52
CA THR A 556 -7.97 1.24 -7.30
C THR A 556 -7.30 0.37 -6.23
N LEU A 557 -6.16 0.82 -5.69
CA LEU A 557 -5.55 0.25 -4.49
C LEU A 557 -6.20 0.82 -3.23
N THR A 558 -6.22 0.06 -2.13
CA THR A 558 -6.56 0.60 -0.81
C THR A 558 -5.45 1.51 -0.27
N ARG A 559 -5.73 2.27 0.79
CA ARG A 559 -4.67 3.05 1.48
C ARG A 559 -3.58 2.15 2.07
N GLY A 560 -3.93 0.96 2.57
CA GLY A 560 -2.98 -0.06 3.03
C GLY A 560 -2.04 -0.50 1.90
N GLU A 561 -2.60 -0.82 0.73
CA GLU A 561 -1.83 -1.23 -0.45
C GLU A 561 -0.95 -0.11 -1.03
N VAL A 562 -1.41 1.16 -1.03
CA VAL A 562 -0.56 2.30 -1.41
C VAL A 562 0.59 2.47 -0.42
N ARG A 563 0.33 2.32 0.88
CA ARG A 563 1.35 2.33 1.94
C ARG A 563 2.30 1.14 1.84
N ALA A 564 1.88 0.01 1.29
CA ALA A 564 2.73 -1.15 1.02
C ALA A 564 3.91 -0.79 0.09
N LEU A 565 3.66 0.04 -0.92
CA LEU A 565 4.66 0.49 -1.90
C LEU A 565 5.66 1.50 -1.30
N VAL A 566 5.24 2.22 -0.25
CA VAL A 566 6.07 3.16 0.51
C VAL A 566 7.08 2.42 1.39
N HIS A 567 6.68 1.26 1.94
CA HIS A 567 7.47 0.50 2.90
C HIS A 567 8.07 -0.80 2.33
N GLU A 568 8.06 -0.97 1.00
CA GLU A 568 8.75 -2.07 0.34
C GLU A 568 10.21 -2.16 0.81
N ARG A 569 10.60 -3.36 1.27
CA ARG A 569 11.94 -3.69 1.82
C ARG A 569 12.33 -2.83 3.02
N GLY A 570 11.35 -2.41 3.84
CA GLY A 570 11.58 -1.69 5.09
C GLY A 570 12.02 -0.23 4.94
N TYR A 571 11.88 0.36 3.75
CA TYR A 571 12.15 1.78 3.56
C TYR A 571 11.14 2.65 4.33
N ASN A 572 11.58 3.80 4.86
CA ASN A 572 10.71 4.75 5.54
C ASN A 572 11.07 6.19 5.09
N PRO A 573 10.18 6.91 4.38
CA PRO A 573 10.41 8.32 4.05
C PRO A 573 10.30 9.20 5.30
N LEU A 574 11.36 9.98 5.58
CA LEU A 574 11.53 10.89 6.73
C LEU A 574 10.85 12.26 6.55
#